data_AF-A0A367IMV2-F1
#
_entry.id   AF-A0A367IMV2-F1
#
_cell.length_a   1.000
_cell.length_b   1.000
_cell.length_c   1.000
_cell.angle_alpha   90.00
_cell.angle_beta   90.00
_cell.angle_gamma   90.00
#
_symmetry.space_group_name_H-M   'P 1'
#
loop_
_entity.id
_entity.type
_entity.pdbx_description
1 polymer ?
#
loop_
_entity_poly.entity_id
_entity_poly.type
_entity_poly.pdbx_seq_one_letter_code
_entity_poly.pdbx_strand_id
1 'polypeptide(L)'
;IVSILCKSILVPDVPLSVKLARLYLISDILHNSSVHVSNAWKYRVEFESQLPSLFEHFNSIYRSINARLKAEQMRKYIFAVINVWENWMIFPKYYTDQLTRIFLRKDDGTLETVNTQEVMTNEDIDGEPIENIDGEPMEDIDGEPIEDIDGEPIEDIDGEPIEDIDGEPIEIKEQEKDKRRLLSEIDDMFCIK
;
A
#
# COMPACT_ATOMS: atom_id res chain seq x y z
N ILE A 1 -11.18 -0.77 -8.82
CA ILE A 1 -10.11 -0.40 -7.87
C ILE A 1 -8.73 -0.60 -8.48
N VAL A 2 -8.28 -1.84 -8.74
CA VAL A 2 -6.95 -2.14 -9.30
C VAL A 2 -6.57 -1.23 -10.48
N SER A 3 -7.39 -1.21 -11.54
CA SER A 3 -7.12 -0.39 -12.73
C SER A 3 -6.95 1.10 -12.41
N ILE A 4 -7.77 1.66 -11.51
CA ILE A 4 -7.71 3.08 -11.14
C ILE A 4 -6.42 3.36 -10.36
N LEU A 5 -6.09 2.52 -9.39
CA LEU A 5 -4.88 2.68 -8.57
C LEU A 5 -3.62 2.60 -9.45
N CYS A 6 -3.51 1.58 -10.30
CA CYS A 6 -2.41 1.41 -11.24
C CYS A 6 -2.30 2.60 -12.20
N LYS A 7 -3.40 3.01 -12.84
CA LYS A 7 -3.41 4.18 -13.74
C LYS A 7 -2.99 5.45 -13.02
N SER A 8 -3.41 5.66 -11.78
CA SER A 8 -3.00 6.86 -11.02
C SER A 8 -1.50 6.90 -10.73
N ILE A 9 -0.84 5.75 -10.56
CA ILE A 9 0.63 5.68 -10.41
C ILE A 9 1.31 6.03 -11.73
N LEU A 10 0.73 5.68 -12.88
CA LEU A 10 1.31 5.92 -14.21
C LEU A 10 1.22 7.37 -14.69
N VAL A 11 0.46 8.24 -14.01
CA VAL A 11 0.35 9.67 -14.39
C VAL A 11 1.70 10.38 -14.16
N PRO A 12 2.32 10.98 -15.19
CA PRO A 12 3.71 11.49 -15.10
C PRO A 12 3.89 12.58 -14.04
N ASP A 13 2.94 13.50 -13.91
CA ASP A 13 3.07 14.71 -13.08
C ASP A 13 2.78 14.49 -11.58
N VAL A 14 2.61 13.24 -11.16
CA VAL A 14 2.38 12.90 -9.74
C VAL A 14 3.72 12.89 -8.99
N PRO A 15 3.83 13.51 -7.80
CA PRO A 15 5.03 13.45 -6.97
C PRO A 15 5.46 12.02 -6.64
N LEU A 16 6.77 11.78 -6.58
CA LEU A 16 7.33 10.45 -6.28
C LEU A 16 6.82 9.89 -4.94
N SER A 17 6.71 10.74 -3.91
CA SER A 17 6.17 10.36 -2.59
C SER A 17 4.74 9.81 -2.69
N VAL A 18 3.89 10.43 -3.51
CA VAL A 18 2.50 9.98 -3.73
C VAL A 18 2.47 8.66 -4.52
N LYS A 19 3.36 8.48 -5.50
CA LYS A 19 3.48 7.20 -6.23
C LYS A 19 3.91 6.06 -5.29
N LEU A 20 4.86 6.32 -4.40
CA LEU A 20 5.31 5.37 -3.39
C LEU A 20 4.19 5.05 -2.40
N ALA A 21 3.48 6.07 -1.87
CA ALA A 21 2.32 5.85 -0.99
C ALA A 21 1.25 4.96 -1.64
N ARG A 22 0.98 5.16 -2.94
CA ARG A 22 0.05 4.31 -3.71
C ARG A 22 0.59 2.89 -3.90
N LEU A 23 1.91 2.70 -4.04
CA LEU A 23 2.52 1.37 -4.08
C LEU A 23 2.41 0.65 -2.72
N TYR A 24 2.60 1.35 -1.60
CA TYR A 24 2.34 0.81 -0.26
C TYR A 24 0.88 0.40 -0.09
N LEU A 25 -0.06 1.23 -0.57
CA LEU A 25 -1.47 0.85 -0.60
C LEU A 25 -1.74 -0.42 -1.43
N ILE A 26 -1.04 -0.60 -2.57
CA ILE A 26 -1.11 -1.87 -3.32
C ILE A 26 -0.62 -3.03 -2.44
N SER A 27 0.47 -2.84 -1.70
CA SER A 27 1.00 -3.84 -0.77
C SER A 27 -0.01 -4.23 0.31
N ASP A 28 -0.71 -3.26 0.91
CA ASP A 28 -1.73 -3.52 1.92
C ASP A 28 -2.92 -4.30 1.35
N ILE A 29 -3.36 -3.96 0.15
CA ILE A 29 -4.44 -4.70 -0.54
C ILE A 29 -3.97 -6.13 -0.85
N LEU A 30 -2.72 -6.30 -1.31
CA LEU A 30 -2.14 -7.61 -1.62
C LEU A 30 -2.02 -8.49 -0.38
N HIS A 31 -1.59 -7.94 0.75
CA HIS A 31 -1.56 -8.67 2.03
C HIS A 31 -2.94 -9.23 2.37
N ASN A 32 -3.95 -8.36 2.33
CA ASN A 32 -5.34 -8.72 2.65
C ASN A 32 -5.99 -9.63 1.60
N SER A 33 -5.47 -9.67 0.37
CA SER A 33 -6.00 -10.52 -0.70
C SER A 33 -5.87 -12.02 -0.42
N SER A 34 -5.00 -12.39 0.53
CA SER A 34 -4.76 -13.77 0.97
C SER A 34 -5.76 -14.26 2.02
N VAL A 35 -6.54 -13.36 2.63
CA VAL A 35 -7.54 -13.71 3.64
C VAL A 35 -8.70 -14.47 3.00
N HIS A 36 -9.31 -15.39 3.75
CA HIS A 36 -10.48 -16.19 3.33
C HIS A 36 -11.78 -15.39 3.22
N VAL A 37 -11.76 -14.32 2.40
CA VAL A 37 -12.92 -13.54 1.99
C VAL A 37 -13.20 -13.84 0.52
N SER A 38 -14.47 -14.02 0.17
CA SER A 38 -14.89 -14.32 -1.19
C SER A 38 -14.33 -13.30 -2.19
N ASN A 39 -13.74 -13.79 -3.28
CA ASN A 39 -13.16 -12.99 -4.35
C ASN A 39 -11.93 -12.13 -3.99
N ALA A 40 -11.47 -12.07 -2.73
CA ALA A 40 -10.32 -11.24 -2.34
C ALA A 40 -9.04 -11.62 -3.12
N TRP A 41 -8.84 -12.91 -3.40
CA TRP A 41 -7.73 -13.41 -4.21
C TRP A 41 -7.66 -12.82 -5.63
N LYS A 42 -8.77 -12.32 -6.18
CA LYS A 42 -8.79 -11.70 -7.52
C LYS A 42 -7.92 -10.45 -7.57
N TYR A 43 -7.81 -9.70 -6.46
CA TYR A 43 -6.92 -8.53 -6.40
C TYR A 43 -5.47 -8.91 -6.71
N ARG A 44 -4.99 -10.03 -6.15
CA ARG A 44 -3.64 -10.54 -6.42
C ARG A 44 -3.44 -10.81 -7.90
N VAL A 45 -4.36 -11.55 -8.53
CA VAL A 45 -4.27 -11.92 -9.96
C VAL A 45 -4.28 -10.68 -10.85
N GLU A 46 -5.17 -9.73 -10.57
CA GLU A 46 -5.25 -8.50 -11.35
C GLU A 46 -3.98 -7.64 -11.18
N PHE A 47 -3.46 -7.48 -9.96
CA PHE A 47 -2.20 -6.76 -9.74
C PHE A 47 -1.02 -7.47 -10.39
N GLU A 48 -0.95 -8.80 -10.35
CA GLU A 48 0.11 -9.59 -10.99
C GLU A 48 0.25 -9.27 -12.49
N SER A 49 -0.86 -8.97 -13.16
CA SER A 49 -0.85 -8.54 -14.57
C SER A 49 -0.36 -7.11 -14.80
N GLN A 50 -0.51 -6.22 -13.83
CA GLN A 50 -0.23 -4.77 -13.96
C GLN A 50 1.13 -4.36 -13.41
N LEU A 51 1.66 -5.10 -12.43
CA LEU A 51 2.94 -4.79 -11.77
C LEU A 51 4.13 -4.67 -12.74
N PRO A 52 4.27 -5.47 -13.81
CA PRO A 52 5.36 -5.28 -14.76
C PRO A 52 5.38 -3.86 -15.35
N SER A 53 4.24 -3.35 -15.81
CA SER A 53 4.14 -1.99 -16.36
C SER A 53 4.36 -0.91 -15.30
N LEU A 54 3.93 -1.13 -14.05
CA LEU A 54 4.22 -0.21 -12.95
C LEU A 54 5.73 -0.13 -12.67
N PHE A 55 6.42 -1.28 -12.68
CA PHE A 55 7.85 -1.34 -12.43
C PHE A 55 8.67 -0.75 -13.58
N GLU A 56 8.17 -0.82 -14.83
CA GLU A 56 8.75 -0.07 -15.95
C GLU A 56 8.60 1.45 -15.76
N HIS A 57 7.46 1.91 -15.26
CA HIS A 57 7.27 3.32 -14.92
C HIS A 57 8.21 3.78 -13.79
N PHE A 58 8.34 2.99 -12.74
CA PHE A 58 9.29 3.28 -11.65
C PHE A 58 10.75 3.23 -12.13
N ASN A 59 11.11 2.34 -13.06
CA ASN A 59 12.43 2.35 -13.70
C ASN A 59 12.67 3.66 -14.46
N SER A 60 11.71 4.12 -15.26
CA SER A 60 11.81 5.39 -15.97
C SER A 60 12.04 6.57 -15.02
N ILE A 61 11.28 6.62 -13.92
CA ILE A 61 11.48 7.65 -12.88
C ILE A 61 12.87 7.52 -12.26
N TYR A 62 13.26 6.31 -11.82
CA TYR A 62 14.54 6.07 -11.18
C TYR A 62 15.72 6.50 -12.06
N ARG A 63 15.64 6.23 -13.37
CA ARG A 63 16.63 6.66 -14.37
C ARG A 63 16.67 8.18 -14.59
N SER A 64 15.57 8.88 -14.34
CA SER A 64 15.50 10.34 -14.45
C SER A 64 16.03 11.10 -13.22
N ILE A 65 16.25 10.42 -12.09
CA ILE A 65 16.72 11.05 -10.86
C ILE A 65 18.23 11.31 -10.94
N ASN A 66 18.63 12.58 -11.03
CA ASN A 66 20.04 12.99 -10.99
C ASN A 66 20.64 12.96 -9.56
N ALA A 67 19.80 13.13 -8.53
CA ALA A 67 20.24 13.20 -7.14
C ALA A 67 20.47 11.80 -6.56
N ARG A 68 21.74 11.42 -6.35
CA ARG A 68 22.14 10.09 -5.88
C ARG A 68 21.40 9.64 -4.61
N LEU A 69 21.31 10.50 -3.60
CA LEU A 69 20.63 10.16 -2.34
C LEU A 69 19.14 9.85 -2.56
N LYS A 70 18.45 10.67 -3.37
CA LYS A 70 17.04 10.47 -3.71
C LYS A 70 16.81 9.18 -4.51
N ALA A 71 17.70 8.87 -5.44
CA ALA A 71 17.64 7.62 -6.21
C ALA A 71 17.83 6.40 -5.31
N GLU A 72 18.84 6.40 -4.44
CA GLU A 72 19.09 5.32 -3.48
C GLU A 72 17.92 5.15 -2.51
N GLN A 73 17.30 6.24 -2.06
CA GLN A 73 16.13 6.19 -1.19
C GLN A 73 14.93 5.54 -1.89
N MET A 74 14.63 5.95 -3.12
CA MET A 74 13.60 5.33 -3.94
C MET A 74 13.87 3.83 -4.13
N ARG A 75 15.12 3.47 -4.43
CA ARG A 75 15.53 2.07 -4.56
C ARG A 75 15.20 1.29 -3.29
N LYS A 76 15.61 1.78 -2.12
CA LYS A 76 15.30 1.13 -0.83
C LYS A 76 13.80 0.90 -0.64
N TYR A 77 12.96 1.90 -0.90
CA TYR A 77 11.50 1.74 -0.78
C TYR A 77 10.92 0.69 -1.73
N ILE A 78 11.35 0.69 -3.00
CA ILE A 78 10.89 -0.32 -3.98
C ILE A 78 11.32 -1.73 -3.56
N PHE A 79 12.58 -1.91 -3.12
CA PHE A 79 13.08 -3.20 -2.66
C PHE A 79 12.40 -3.66 -1.36
N ALA A 80 12.09 -2.75 -0.44
CA ALA A 80 11.34 -3.08 0.76
C ALA A 80 9.97 -3.70 0.42
N VAL A 81 9.23 -3.11 -0.53
CA VAL A 81 7.94 -3.64 -0.99
C VAL A 81 8.09 -5.02 -1.64
N ILE A 82 9.08 -5.20 -2.52
CA ILE A 82 9.36 -6.50 -3.15
C ILE A 82 9.68 -7.57 -2.09
N ASN A 83 10.53 -7.22 -1.12
CA ASN A 83 10.93 -8.12 -0.04
C ASN A 83 9.73 -8.52 0.82
N VAL A 84 8.83 -7.59 1.15
CA VAL A 84 7.58 -7.90 1.86
C VAL A 84 6.74 -8.90 1.08
N TRP A 85 6.60 -8.72 -0.23
CA TRP A 85 5.84 -9.65 -1.07
C TRP A 85 6.47 -11.05 -1.16
N GLU A 86 7.80 -11.14 -1.15
CA GLU A 86 8.52 -12.43 -1.11
C GLU A 86 8.41 -13.10 0.26
N ASN A 87 8.66 -12.35 1.35
CA ASN A 87 8.62 -12.85 2.71
C ASN A 87 7.23 -13.35 3.14
N TRP A 88 6.18 -12.65 2.72
CA TRP A 88 4.80 -13.06 2.97
C TRP A 88 4.28 -14.06 1.95
N MET A 89 5.13 -14.53 1.02
CA MET A 89 4.78 -15.47 -0.05
C MET A 89 3.58 -14.99 -0.89
N ILE A 90 3.37 -13.66 -1.00
CA ILE A 90 2.36 -13.07 -1.87
C ILE A 90 2.69 -13.45 -3.31
N PHE A 91 3.95 -13.33 -3.71
CA PHE A 91 4.43 -13.75 -5.02
C PHE A 91 5.59 -14.75 -4.91
N PRO A 92 5.70 -15.68 -5.86
CA PRO A 92 6.84 -16.60 -5.92
C PRO A 92 8.12 -15.85 -6.31
N LYS A 93 9.27 -16.36 -5.85
CA LYS A 93 10.58 -15.74 -6.06
C LYS A 93 10.90 -15.38 -7.52
N TYR A 94 10.54 -16.25 -8.48
CA TYR A 94 10.82 -15.97 -9.90
C TYR A 94 10.13 -14.69 -10.40
N TYR A 95 8.98 -14.35 -9.81
CA TYR A 95 8.20 -13.18 -10.17
C TYR A 95 8.76 -11.92 -9.51
N THR A 96 9.12 -11.98 -8.22
CA THR A 96 9.82 -10.87 -7.54
C THR A 96 11.19 -10.58 -8.18
N ASP A 97 11.91 -11.61 -8.60
CA ASP A 97 13.14 -11.50 -9.39
C ASP A 97 12.89 -10.87 -10.78
N GLN A 98 11.72 -11.12 -11.40
CA GLN A 98 11.34 -10.48 -12.66
C GLN A 98 11.08 -8.98 -12.45
N LEU A 99 10.31 -8.61 -11.43
CA LEU A 99 10.04 -7.20 -11.11
C LEU A 99 11.34 -6.44 -10.78
N THR A 100 12.24 -7.07 -10.02
CA THR A 100 13.57 -6.51 -9.72
C THR A 100 14.38 -6.27 -10.99
N ARG A 101 14.39 -7.22 -11.93
CA ARG A 101 15.07 -7.06 -13.22
C ARG A 101 14.47 -5.95 -14.07
N ILE A 102 13.14 -5.80 -14.07
CA ILE A 102 12.46 -4.70 -14.76
C ILE A 102 12.89 -3.36 -14.16
N PHE A 103 12.87 -3.25 -12.83
CA PHE A 103 13.24 -2.02 -12.13
C PHE A 103 14.70 -1.61 -12.33
N LEU A 104 15.63 -2.57 -12.37
CA LEU A 104 17.06 -2.31 -12.54
C LEU A 104 17.55 -2.29 -13.99
N ARG A 105 16.65 -2.48 -14.96
CA ARG A 105 17.01 -2.49 -16.38
C ARG A 105 17.65 -1.16 -16.79
N LYS A 106 18.73 -1.22 -17.58
CA LYS A 106 19.35 -0.07 -18.24
C LYS A 106 18.94 -0.03 -19.72
N ASP A 107 19.17 1.12 -20.36
CA ASP A 107 18.85 1.34 -21.77
C ASP A 107 19.62 0.42 -22.72
N ASP A 108 20.81 -0.04 -22.32
CA ASP A 108 21.63 -1.01 -23.04
C ASP A 108 21.19 -2.47 -22.83
N GLY A 109 20.10 -2.70 -22.09
CA GLY A 109 19.58 -4.02 -21.76
C GLY A 109 20.34 -4.72 -20.62
N THR A 110 21.37 -4.10 -20.05
CA THR A 110 22.07 -4.65 -18.87
C THR A 110 21.32 -4.32 -17.58
N LEU A 111 21.68 -5.00 -16.50
CA LEU A 111 21.14 -4.72 -15.16
C LEU A 111 22.08 -3.77 -14.42
N GLU A 112 21.50 -2.86 -13.65
CA GLU A 112 22.27 -2.05 -12.71
C GLU A 112 22.90 -2.91 -11.63
N THR A 113 24.19 -2.65 -11.38
CA THR A 113 24.97 -3.35 -10.37
C THR A 113 24.50 -2.89 -9.00
N VAL A 114 23.66 -3.70 -8.36
CA VAL A 114 23.24 -3.49 -6.98
C VAL A 114 24.10 -4.36 -6.08
N ASN A 115 24.69 -3.78 -5.04
CA ASN A 115 25.37 -4.55 -4.01
C ASN A 115 24.33 -5.28 -3.16
N THR A 116 24.07 -6.54 -3.47
CA THR A 116 22.98 -7.36 -2.90
C THR A 116 23.06 -7.49 -1.36
N GLN A 117 24.22 -7.26 -0.76
CA GLN A 117 24.44 -7.46 0.68
C GLN A 117 23.77 -6.42 1.58
N GLU A 118 23.44 -5.22 1.09
CA GLU A 118 22.78 -4.17 1.90
C GLU A 118 21.24 -4.22 1.85
N VAL A 119 20.66 -5.08 1.01
CA VAL A 119 19.20 -5.12 0.75
C VAL A 119 18.48 -6.15 1.64
N MET A 120 19.25 -6.98 2.37
CA MET A 120 18.73 -8.14 3.11
C MET A 120 18.59 -7.94 4.63
N THR A 121 18.95 -6.78 5.19
CA THR A 121 18.76 -6.53 6.62
C THR A 121 17.33 -6.01 6.83
N ASN A 122 16.45 -6.89 7.34
CA ASN A 122 15.12 -6.55 7.88
C ASN A 122 15.24 -5.76 9.20
N GLU A 123 16.16 -4.79 9.27
CA GLU A 123 16.27 -3.90 10.44
C GLU A 123 15.38 -2.69 10.15
N ASP A 124 14.18 -2.73 10.72
CA ASP A 124 13.37 -1.57 11.10
C ASP A 124 13.37 -0.40 10.10
N ILE A 125 12.75 -0.58 8.93
CA ILE A 125 12.21 0.55 8.15
C ILE A 125 10.84 0.92 8.74
N ASP A 126 10.77 1.04 10.06
CA ASP A 126 9.66 1.71 10.74
C ASP A 126 10.11 3.15 11.00
N GLY A 127 9.56 4.07 10.21
CA GLY A 127 9.37 5.42 10.70
C GLY A 127 10.46 6.47 10.49
N GLU A 128 11.37 6.36 9.50
CA GLU A 128 11.90 7.63 8.97
C GLU A 128 10.74 8.33 8.26
N PRO A 129 10.34 9.55 8.70
CA PRO A 129 9.40 10.35 7.94
C PRO A 129 9.90 10.40 6.51
N ILE A 130 8.99 10.39 5.54
CA ILE A 130 9.36 10.78 4.18
C ILE A 130 9.85 12.22 4.33
N GLU A 131 11.15 12.42 4.57
CA GLU A 131 11.74 13.75 4.61
C GLU A 131 11.33 14.39 3.31
N ASN A 132 10.61 15.50 3.45
CA ASN A 132 10.09 16.27 2.34
C ASN A 132 11.18 16.33 1.28
N ILE A 133 10.98 15.55 0.21
CA ILE A 133 11.75 15.66 -1.01
C ILE A 133 11.71 17.15 -1.33
N ASP A 134 12.85 17.82 -1.20
CA ASP A 134 12.98 19.27 -1.11
C ASP A 134 12.03 20.01 -2.05
N GLY A 135 11.39 21.04 -1.48
CA GLY A 135 10.22 21.74 -1.99
C GLY A 135 10.39 22.32 -3.38
N GLU A 136 9.60 21.81 -4.31
CA GLU A 136 8.96 22.69 -5.27
C GLU A 136 7.85 23.42 -4.49
N PRO A 137 7.80 24.76 -4.46
CA PRO A 137 6.69 25.46 -3.85
C PRO A 137 5.41 24.98 -4.54
N MET A 138 4.39 24.62 -3.76
CA MET A 138 3.04 24.57 -4.29
C MET A 138 2.80 25.93 -4.94
N GLU A 139 2.58 25.96 -6.26
CA GLU A 139 1.87 27.09 -6.83
C GLU A 139 0.54 27.13 -6.09
N ASP A 140 0.29 28.25 -5.41
CA ASP A 140 -0.95 28.52 -4.73
C ASP A 140 -2.09 28.29 -5.73
N ILE A 141 -2.72 27.12 -5.66
CA ILE A 141 -4.03 26.93 -6.24
C ILE A 141 -4.91 27.86 -5.42
N ASP A 142 -5.14 29.05 -5.99
CA ASP A 142 -6.10 30.04 -5.52
C ASP A 142 -7.45 29.30 -5.45
N GLY A 143 -7.76 28.82 -4.26
CA GLY A 143 -8.99 28.10 -3.99
C GLY A 143 -10.12 29.09 -4.19
N GLU A 144 -10.92 28.88 -5.24
CA GLU A 144 -12.17 29.62 -5.33
C GLU A 144 -12.96 29.40 -4.04
N PRO A 145 -13.54 30.47 -3.46
CA PRO A 145 -14.33 30.35 -2.24
C PRO A 145 -15.46 29.36 -2.48
N ILE A 146 -15.54 28.35 -1.61
CA ILE A 146 -16.69 27.47 -1.54
C ILE A 146 -17.86 28.37 -1.14
N GLU A 147 -18.86 28.52 -2.02
CA GLU A 147 -20.09 29.23 -1.70
C GLU A 147 -20.72 28.58 -0.46
N ASP A 148 -21.05 29.40 0.53
CA ASP A 148 -21.76 28.98 1.75
C ASP A 148 -23.08 28.32 1.35
N ILE A 149 -23.10 26.99 1.34
CA ILE A 149 -24.34 26.22 1.33
C ILE A 149 -25.00 26.47 2.69
N ASP A 150 -25.95 27.41 2.68
CA ASP A 150 -26.93 27.58 3.76
C ASP A 150 -27.62 26.21 3.95
N GLY A 151 -27.26 25.57 5.07
CA GLY A 151 -27.87 24.31 5.48
C GLY A 151 -29.36 24.52 5.71
N GLU A 152 -30.19 23.85 4.93
CA GLU A 152 -31.60 23.76 5.27
C GLU A 152 -31.76 23.08 6.65
N PRO A 153 -32.70 23.54 7.49
CA PRO A 153 -32.92 22.95 8.80
C PRO A 153 -33.34 21.49 8.65
N ILE A 154 -32.63 20.61 9.35
CA ILE A 154 -33.02 19.21 9.49
C ILE A 154 -34.35 19.21 10.25
N GLU A 155 -35.43 18.77 9.60
CA GLU A 155 -36.71 18.54 10.27
C GLU A 155 -36.53 17.45 11.33
N ASP A 156 -37.03 17.72 12.54
CA ASP A 156 -37.02 16.80 13.67
C ASP A 156 -37.77 15.51 13.29
N ILE A 157 -37.02 14.46 12.94
CA ILE A 157 -37.53 13.09 12.86
C ILE A 157 -37.83 12.66 14.30
N ASP A 158 -39.12 12.75 14.65
CA ASP A 158 -39.68 12.22 15.88
C ASP A 158 -39.51 10.69 15.85
N GLY A 159 -38.61 10.19 16.70
CA GLY A 159 -38.24 8.78 16.75
C GLY A 159 -39.41 7.96 17.28
N GLU A 160 -39.96 7.06 16.45
CA GLU A 160 -40.89 6.06 16.95
C GLU A 160 -40.20 5.10 17.94
N PRO A 161 -40.91 4.64 18.99
CA PRO A 161 -40.33 3.76 19.99
C PRO A 161 -39.98 2.41 19.35
N ILE A 162 -38.74 1.97 19.55
CA ILE A 162 -38.28 0.64 19.15
C ILE A 162 -39.02 -0.37 20.03
N GLU A 163 -39.86 -1.21 19.44
CA GLU A 163 -40.50 -2.34 20.14
C GLU A 163 -39.43 -3.35 20.58
N ASP A 164 -39.51 -3.77 21.84
CA ASP A 164 -38.65 -4.78 22.45
C ASP A 164 -38.78 -6.14 21.73
N ILE A 165 -37.82 -6.46 20.86
CA ILE A 165 -37.68 -7.81 20.29
C ILE A 165 -37.01 -8.72 21.33
N ASP A 166 -37.84 -9.54 21.95
CA ASP A 166 -37.46 -10.58 22.90
C ASP A 166 -36.94 -11.84 22.15
N GLY A 167 -35.63 -12.08 22.31
CA GLY A 167 -34.84 -13.32 22.19
C GLY A 167 -35.19 -14.47 21.23
N GLU A 168 -34.19 -14.88 20.43
CA GLU A 168 -33.74 -16.28 20.40
C GLU A 168 -32.20 -16.37 20.43
N PRO A 169 -31.59 -17.37 21.13
CA PRO A 169 -30.15 -17.52 21.24
C PRO A 169 -29.55 -18.13 19.97
N ILE A 170 -28.61 -17.43 19.33
CA ILE A 170 -27.79 -18.00 18.25
C ILE A 170 -26.69 -18.85 18.90
N GLU A 171 -26.76 -20.18 18.77
CA GLU A 171 -25.67 -21.10 19.08
C GLU A 171 -24.46 -20.85 18.16
N ILE A 172 -23.55 -19.96 18.56
CA ILE A 172 -22.23 -19.86 17.93
C ILE A 172 -21.32 -20.92 18.56
N LYS A 173 -21.28 -22.08 17.91
CA LYS A 173 -20.46 -23.23 18.32
C LYS A 173 -18.96 -22.92 18.18
N GLU A 174 -18.28 -22.96 19.32
CA GLU A 174 -16.87 -23.36 19.58
C GLU A 174 -15.70 -22.69 18.84
N GLN A 175 -15.88 -21.92 17.76
CA GLN A 175 -14.76 -21.33 17.01
C GLN A 175 -14.29 -19.96 17.54
N GLU A 176 -15.07 -19.27 18.38
CA GLU A 176 -14.67 -17.97 18.95
C GLU A 176 -13.68 -18.08 20.12
N LYS A 177 -13.65 -19.21 20.82
CA LYS A 177 -12.80 -19.37 22.01
C LYS A 177 -11.31 -19.43 21.63
N ASP A 178 -11.01 -20.06 20.50
CA ASP A 178 -9.65 -20.12 19.95
C ASP A 178 -9.24 -18.78 19.32
N LYS A 179 -10.18 -18.04 18.71
CA LYS A 179 -9.90 -16.72 18.16
C LYS A 179 -9.64 -15.67 19.24
N ARG A 180 -10.39 -15.70 20.36
CA ARG A 180 -10.13 -14.81 21.52
C ARG A 180 -8.81 -15.14 22.22
N ARG A 181 -8.41 -16.41 22.26
CA ARG A 181 -7.12 -16.84 22.83
C ARG A 181 -5.93 -16.37 21.99
N LEU A 182 -6.06 -16.43 20.66
CA LEU A 182 -5.05 -15.90 19.75
C LEU A 182 -4.98 -14.36 19.77
N LEU A 183 -6.11 -13.66 19.91
CA LEU A 183 -6.11 -12.20 20.06
C LEU A 183 -5.45 -11.76 21.38
N SER A 184 -5.69 -12.47 22.50
CA SER A 184 -5.01 -12.14 23.76
C SER A 184 -3.51 -12.42 23.74
N GLU A 185 -3.07 -13.48 23.06
CA GLU A 185 -1.64 -13.82 22.93
C GLU A 185 -0.88 -12.82 22.03
N ILE A 186 -1.58 -12.15 21.11
CA ILE A 186 -1.01 -11.09 20.25
C ILE A 186 -0.95 -9.75 20.99
N ASP A 187 -1.99 -9.40 21.77
CA ASP A 187 -2.01 -8.14 22.54
C ASP A 187 -0.92 -8.13 23.63
N ASP A 188 -0.60 -9.28 24.23
CA ASP A 188 0.51 -9.42 25.19
C ASP A 188 1.90 -9.38 24.52
N MET A 189 2.02 -9.65 23.22
CA MET A 189 3.29 -9.61 22.48
C MET A 189 3.74 -8.17 22.15
N PHE A 190 2.79 -7.22 22.07
CA PHE A 190 3.08 -5.80 21.79
C PHE A 190 3.08 -4.91 23.04
N CYS A 191 2.85 -5.46 24.23
CA CYS A 191 2.98 -4.72 25.49
C CYS A 191 4.39 -4.85 26.08
N ILE A 192 5.35 -4.11 25.52
CA ILE A 192 6.63 -3.83 26.19
C ILE A 192 6.41 -2.70 27.19
N LYS A 193 6.60 -2.98 28.48
CA LYS A 193 6.79 -1.98 29.55
C LYS A 193 8.20 -1.42 29.53
#